data_AF-A0A822FSU4-F1
#
_entry.id   AF-A0A822FSU4-F1
#
_cell.length_a   1.000
_cell.length_b   1.000
_cell.length_c   1.000
_cell.angle_alpha   90.00
_cell.angle_beta   90.00
_cell.angle_gamma   90.00
#
_symmetry.space_group_name_H-M   'P 1'
#
loop_
_entity.id
_entity.type
_entity.pdbx_description
1 polymer ?
#
loop_
_entity_poly.entity_id
_entity_poly.type
_entity_poly.pdbx_seq_one_letter_code
_entity_poly.pdbx_strand_id
1 'polypeptide(L)' 'MVALGPVLGFLMGSALLSQWINIGHTEIPNGITTNDPRWIGRWWAGFLVSASSLTILSFFLCTFPD' A
#
# COMPACT_ATOMS: atom_id res chain seq x y z
N MET A 1 15.34 13.59 14.38
CA MET A 1 14.00 13.04 14.06
C MET A 1 13.75 13.02 12.53
N VAL A 2 14.72 12.57 11.71
CA VAL A 2 14.59 12.56 10.23
C VAL A 2 14.35 11.15 9.68
N ALA A 3 14.72 10.10 10.44
CA ALA A 3 14.63 8.70 9.99
C ALA A 3 13.22 8.07 10.11
N LEU A 4 12.28 8.71 10.81
CA LEU A 4 10.95 8.11 11.04
C LEU A 4 10.15 7.93 9.75
N GLY A 5 10.20 8.91 8.84
CA GLY A 5 9.50 8.84 7.55
C GLY A 5 9.96 7.66 6.68
N PRO A 6 11.26 7.53 6.40
CA PRO A 6 11.79 6.39 5.65
C PRO A 6 11.46 5.04 6.29
N VAL A 7 11.59 4.91 7.62
CA VAL A 7 11.29 3.65 8.32
C VAL A 7 9.81 3.29 8.21
N LEU A 8 8.91 4.26 8.43
CA LEU A 8 7.47 4.03 8.29
C LEU A 8 7.09 3.66 6.85
N GLY A 9 7.69 4.31 5.85
CA GLY A 9 7.47 3.99 4.44
C GLY A 9 7.94 2.57 4.08
N PHE A 10 9.10 2.15 4.57
CA PHE A 10 9.62 0.79 4.37
C PHE A 10 8.74 -0.27 5.05
N LEU A 11 8.35 -0.03 6.30
CA LEU A 11 7.49 -0.96 7.04
C LEU A 11 6.12 -1.10 6.35
N MET A 12 5.50 0.02 5.99
CA MET A 12 4.21 0.03 5.29
C MET A 12 4.31 -0.62 3.91
N GLY A 13 5.34 -0.31 3.13
CA GLY A 13 5.59 -0.94 1.82
C GLY A 13 5.82 -2.46 1.93
N SER A 14 6.58 -2.90 2.94
CA SER A 14 6.84 -4.33 3.19
C SER A 14 5.57 -5.09 3.57
N ALA A 15 4.70 -4.50 4.40
CA ALA A 15 3.43 -5.09 4.80
C ALA A 15 2.47 -5.21 3.61
N LEU A 16 2.43 -4.21 2.72
CA LEU A 16 1.60 -4.23 1.52
C LEU A 16 2.08 -5.27 0.50
N LEU A 17 3.39 -5.47 0.36
CA LEU A 17 3.96 -6.54 -0.48
C LEU A 17 3.73 -7.95 0.09
N SER A 18 3.57 -8.07 1.40
CA SER A 18 3.28 -9.34 2.07
C SER A 18 1.84 -9.84 1.84
N GLN A 19 0.96 -9.03 1.24
CA GLN A 19 -0.41 -9.41 0.92
C GLN A 19 -0.57 -9.69 -0.58
N TRP A 20 -1.38 -10.69 -0.93
CA TRP A 20 -1.59 -11.11 -2.32
C TRP A 20 -2.25 -10.02 -3.16
N ILE A 21 -1.81 -9.88 -4.41
CA ILE A 21 -2.24 -8.82 -5.34
C ILE A 21 -3.76 -8.74 -5.56
N ASN A 22 -4.47 -9.87 -5.58
CA ASN A 22 -5.92 -9.90 -5.79
C ASN A 22 -6.68 -9.83 -4.47
N ILE A 23 -7.42 -8.74 -4.28
CA ILE A 23 -8.41 -8.61 -3.22
C ILE A 23 -9.71 -9.26 -3.71
N GLY A 24 -10.26 -10.21 -2.94
CA GLY A 24 -11.59 -10.77 -3.21
C GLY A 24 -11.60 -12.07 -4.00
N HIS A 25 -10.46 -12.59 -4.44
CA HIS A 25 -10.38 -14.00 -4.83
C HIS A 25 -10.20 -14.84 -3.56
N THR A 26 -11.27 -15.49 -3.11
CA THR A 26 -11.23 -16.51 -2.04
C THR A 26 -10.35 -17.70 -2.40
N GLU A 27 -10.01 -17.83 -3.68
CA GLU A 27 -9.24 -18.92 -4.25
C GLU A 27 -7.93 -18.33 -4.78
N ILE A 28 -6.90 -18.36 -3.94
CA ILE A 28 -5.53 -18.34 -4.46
C ILE A 28 -5.44 -19.55 -5.40
N PRO A 29 -5.05 -19.42 -6.68
CA PRO A 29 -4.98 -20.55 -7.59
C PRO A 29 -4.21 -21.70 -6.92
N ASN A 30 -4.83 -22.88 -6.85
CA ASN A 30 -4.36 -24.02 -6.08
C ASN A 30 -2.84 -24.19 -6.18
N GLY A 31 -2.13 -23.93 -5.07
CA GLY A 31 -0.69 -24.15 -4.95
C GLY A 31 0.21 -22.90 -5.00
N ILE A 32 -0.32 -21.68 -5.03
CA ILE A 32 0.52 -20.47 -4.83
C ILE A 32 0.55 -20.14 -3.33
N THR A 33 1.68 -20.45 -2.70
CA THR A 33 1.96 -20.14 -1.30
C THR A 33 2.71 -18.81 -1.23
N THR A 34 2.72 -18.12 -0.09
CA THR A 34 3.54 -16.90 0.12
C THR A 34 5.04 -17.10 -0.14
N ASN A 35 5.51 -18.35 -0.13
CA ASN A 35 6.89 -18.73 -0.42
C ASN A 35 7.16 -19.03 -1.90
N ASP A 36 6.14 -19.03 -2.77
CA ASP A 36 6.36 -19.32 -4.18
C ASP A 36 6.92 -18.10 -4.91
N PRO A 37 7.83 -18.30 -5.89
CA PRO A 37 8.41 -17.21 -6.69
C PRO A 37 7.37 -16.48 -7.56
N ARG A 38 6.15 -17.02 -7.64
CA ARG A 38 4.99 -16.40 -8.28
C ARG A 38 4.23 -15.44 -7.35
N TRP A 39 4.67 -15.31 -6.09
CA TRP A 39 4.09 -14.36 -5.14
C TRP A 39 4.34 -12.92 -5.59
N ILE A 40 3.30 -12.27 -6.09
CA ILE A 40 3.32 -10.84 -6.39
C ILE A 40 2.51 -10.15 -5.31
N GLY A 41 3.20 -9.38 -4.48
CA GLY A 41 2.58 -8.56 -3.45
C GLY A 41 1.69 -7.46 -4.02
N ARG A 42 0.87 -6.81 -3.17
CA ARG A 42 0.06 -5.64 -3.56
C ARG A 42 0.91 -4.39 -3.77
N TRP A 43 1.76 -4.40 -4.78
CA TRP A 43 2.61 -3.27 -5.19
C TRP A 43 1.77 -2.01 -5.46
N TRP A 44 0.57 -2.19 -6.02
CA TRP A 44 -0.35 -1.10 -6.33
C TRP A 44 -0.90 -0.40 -5.08
N ALA A 45 -0.90 -1.04 -3.93
CA ALA A 45 -1.48 -0.46 -2.71
C ALA A 45 -0.70 0.77 -2.22
N GLY A 46 0.59 0.86 -2.51
CA GLY A 46 1.39 2.05 -2.21
C GLY A 46 0.86 3.30 -2.94
N PHE A 47 0.44 3.17 -4.20
CA PHE A 47 -0.14 4.29 -4.95
C PHE A 47 -1.48 4.74 -4.36
N LEU A 48 -2.31 3.81 -3.87
CA LEU A 48 -3.57 4.18 -3.22
C LEU A 48 -3.37 4.90 -1.89
N VAL A 49 -2.40 4.47 -1.08
CA VAL A 49 -2.05 5.16 0.17
C VAL A 49 -1.56 6.57 -0.11
N SER A 50 -0.67 6.74 -1.09
CA SER A 50 -0.19 8.07 -1.48
C SER A 50 -1.30 8.94 -2.07
N ALA A 51 -2.14 8.39 -2.95
CA ALA A 51 -3.24 9.11 -3.56
C ALA A 51 -4.31 9.53 -2.53
N SER A 52 -4.66 8.65 -1.60
CA SER A 52 -5.59 8.98 -0.51
C SER A 52 -5.02 10.04 0.43
N SER A 53 -3.75 9.91 0.83
CA SER A 53 -3.08 10.91 1.67
C SER A 53 -3.04 12.29 1.00
N LEU A 54 -2.71 12.35 -0.30
CA LEU A 54 -2.73 13.58 -1.09
C LEU A 54 -4.14 14.14 -1.28
N THR A 55 -5.15 13.29 -1.48
CA THR A 55 -6.55 13.73 -1.63
C THR A 55 -7.06 14.33 -0.32
N ILE A 56 -6.77 13.71 0.81
CA ILE A 56 -7.12 14.23 2.14
C ILE A 56 -6.42 15.57 2.38
N LEU A 57 -5.12 15.66 2.10
CA LEU A 57 -4.37 16.92 2.24
C LEU A 57 -4.93 18.01 1.33
N SER A 58 -5.20 17.68 0.06
CA SER A 58 -5.79 18.60 -0.92
C SER A 58 -7.16 19.08 -0.47
N PHE A 59 -8.00 18.19 0.07
CA PHE A 59 -9.30 18.57 0.62
C PHE A 59 -9.16 19.60 1.74
N PHE A 60 -8.27 19.35 2.71
CA PHE A 60 -8.01 20.31 3.78
C PHE A 60 -7.48 21.65 3.25
N LEU A 61 -6.56 21.62 2.29
CA LEU A 61 -6.01 22.82 1.66
C LEU A 61 -7.07 23.63 0.89
N CYS A 62 -7.98 22.98 0.16
CA CYS A 62 -9.08 23.66 -0.54
C CYS A 62 -10.13 24.25 0.42
N THR A 63 -10.23 23.74 1.65
CA THR A 63 -11.13 24.30 2.68
C THR A 63 -10.51 25.45 3.48
N PHE A 64 -9.22 25.77 3.26
CA PHE A 64 -8.69 27.05 3.75
C PHE A 64 -9.33 28.18 2.94
N PRO A 65 -10.00 29.14 3.60
CA PRO A 65 -10.54 30.31 2.91
C PRO A 65 -9.38 31.20 2.44
N ASP A 66 -9.49 31.73 1.22
CA ASP A 66 -8.79 32.97 0.84
C ASP A 66 -9.24 34.14 1.73
#